data_AF-A0A7C7BSN6-F1
#
_entry.id   AF-A0A7C7BSN6-F1
#
_cell.length_a   1.000
_cell.length_b   1.000
_cell.length_c   1.000
_cell.angle_alpha   90.00
_cell.angle_beta   90.00
_cell.angle_gamma   90.00
#
_symmetry.space_group_name_H-M   'P 1'
#
loop_
_entity.id
_entity.type
_entity.pdbx_description
1 polymer ?
#
loop_
_entity_poly.entity_id
_entity_poly.type
_entity_poly.pdbx_seq_one_letter_code
_entity_poly.pdbx_strand_id
1 'polypeptide(L)' 'MDNYKHRGLRKRLVDSLREKGIKSEAVLEAINSVPRHLFIDNAFESLAYRDKPFPIGSGQTISQPYTVA' A
#
# COMPACT_ATOMS: atom_id res chain seq x y z
N MET A 1 14.65 -2.28 -2.67
CA MET A 1 15.08 -1.19 -1.76
C MET A 1 14.03 -0.09 -1.80
N ASP A 2 13.66 0.47 -0.65
CA ASP A 2 12.69 1.58 -0.61
C ASP A 2 13.34 2.88 -1.13
N ASN A 3 12.75 3.49 -2.16
CA ASN A 3 13.35 4.61 -2.88
C ASN A 3 12.36 5.80 -3.01
N TYR A 4 12.80 6.90 -3.63
CA TYR A 4 11.97 8.09 -3.82
C TYR A 4 10.69 7.82 -4.62
N LYS A 5 10.73 6.93 -5.61
CA LYS A 5 9.54 6.52 -6.38
C LYS A 5 8.52 5.83 -5.48
N HIS A 6 8.97 4.89 -4.64
CA HIS A 6 8.08 4.18 -3.70
C HIS A 6 7.44 5.12 -2.68
N ARG A 7 8.20 6.05 -2.13
CA ARG A 7 7.66 7.08 -1.21
C ARG A 7 6.60 7.95 -1.89
N GLY A 8 6.84 8.39 -3.12
CA GLY A 8 5.86 9.17 -3.89
C GLY A 8 4.57 8.40 -4.20
N LEU A 9 4.68 7.12 -4.58
CA LEU A 9 3.52 6.26 -4.84
C LEU A 9 2.72 6.00 -3.55
N ARG A 10 3.40 5.77 -2.43
CA ARG A 10 2.78 5.55 -1.13
C ARG A 10 2.02 6.77 -0.64
N LYS A 11 2.59 7.97 -0.79
CA LYS A 11 1.90 9.23 -0.46
C LYS A 11 0.60 9.39 -1.26
N ARG A 12 0.63 9.11 -2.57
CA ARG A 12 -0.57 9.14 -3.42
C ARG A 12 -1.65 8.14 -2.98
N LEU A 13 -1.24 6.94 -2.54
CA LEU A 13 -2.17 5.97 -1.97
C LEU A 13 -2.83 6.53 -0.71
N VAL A 14 -2.05 7.10 0.22
CA VAL A 14 -2.54 7.71 1.45
C VAL A 14 -3.53 8.84 1.16
N ASP A 15 -3.20 9.73 0.23
CA ASP A 15 -4.09 10.83 -0.17
C ASP A 15 -5.43 10.28 -0.71
N SER A 16 -5.39 9.24 -1.55
CA SER A 16 -6.60 8.58 -2.05
C SER A 16 -7.41 7.88 -0.96
N LEU A 17 -6.77 7.24 0.01
CA LEU A 17 -7.47 6.61 1.15
C LEU A 17 -8.16 7.66 2.03
N ARG A 18 -7.53 8.82 2.22
CA ARG A 18 -8.13 9.95 2.92
C ARG A 18 -9.37 10.45 2.18
N GLU A 19 -9.30 10.62 0.86
CA GLU A 19 -10.45 11.01 0.02
C GLU A 19 -11.60 10.00 0.09
N LYS A 20 -11.29 8.70 0.23
CA LYS A 20 -12.29 7.64 0.41
C LYS A 20 -12.92 7.59 1.80
N GLY A 21 -12.48 8.44 2.72
CA GLY A 21 -13.12 8.61 4.04
C GLY A 21 -12.38 7.96 5.21
N ILE A 22 -11.15 7.46 5.03
CA ILE A 22 -10.30 7.05 6.16
C ILE A 22 -9.85 8.31 6.91
N LYS A 23 -10.30 8.46 8.17
CA LYS A 23 -10.06 9.66 8.99
C LYS A 23 -8.98 9.50 10.05
N SER A 24 -8.56 8.26 10.32
CA SER A 24 -7.55 8.00 11.35
C SER A 24 -6.17 8.35 10.82
N GLU A 25 -5.64 9.52 11.23
CA GLU A 25 -4.29 9.94 10.85
C GLU A 25 -3.22 8.95 11.33
N ALA A 26 -3.44 8.28 12.46
CA ALA A 26 -2.55 7.22 12.94
C ALA A 26 -2.47 6.04 11.96
N VAL A 27 -3.60 5.66 11.34
CA VAL A 27 -3.62 4.59 10.33
C VAL A 27 -3.02 5.06 9.02
N LEU A 28 -3.33 6.29 8.57
CA LEU A 28 -2.73 6.87 7.37
C LEU A 28 -1.21 6.96 7.48
N GLU A 29 -0.68 7.33 8.64
CA GLU A 29 0.77 7.39 8.89
C GLU A 29 1.40 6.00 8.96
N ALA A 30 0.71 5.01 9.53
CA ALA A 30 1.16 3.61 9.48
C ALA A 30 1.27 3.12 8.02
N ILE A 31 0.28 3.41 7.18
CA ILE A 31 0.31 3.07 5.75
C ILE A 31 1.44 3.83 5.04
N ASN A 32 1.73 5.07 5.43
CA ASN A 32 2.79 5.89 4.86
C ASN A 32 4.20 5.46 5.31
N SER A 33 4.35 4.83 6.47
CA SER A 33 5.66 4.39 6.98
C SER A 33 6.04 2.98 6.52
N VAL A 34 5.07 2.10 6.27
CA VAL A 34 5.33 0.70 5.91
C VAL A 34 5.60 0.52 4.41
N PRO A 35 6.76 -0.02 4.00
CA PRO A 35 7.10 -0.26 2.61
C PRO A 35 6.41 -1.50 2.04
N ARG A 36 5.11 -1.39 1.72
CA ARG A 36 4.26 -2.48 1.20
C ARG A 36 4.88 -3.30 0.05
N HIS A 37 5.64 -2.65 -0.83
CA HIS A 37 6.35 -3.30 -1.94
C HIS A 37 7.38 -4.37 -1.54
N LEU A 38 7.85 -4.40 -0.28
CA LEU A 38 8.74 -5.44 0.24
C LEU A 38 8.00 -6.74 0.60
N PHE A 39 6.66 -6.73 0.59
CA PHE A 39 5.81 -7.87 0.96
C PHE A 39 5.07 -8.47 -0.23
N ILE A 40 5.48 -8.11 -1.46
CA ILE A 40 4.84 -8.48 -2.71
C ILE A 40 5.90 -9.02 -3.67
N ASP A 41 5.50 -9.87 -4.62
CA ASP A 41 6.38 -10.31 -5.70
C ASP A 41 6.90 -9.11 -6.52
N ASN A 42 8.18 -9.15 -6.92
CA ASN A 42 8.83 -8.12 -7.73
C ASN A 42 8.05 -7.81 -9.03
N ALA A 43 7.33 -8.77 -9.59
CA ALA A 43 6.46 -8.57 -10.76
C ALA A 43 5.36 -7.51 -10.52
N PHE A 44 4.97 -7.26 -9.28
CA PHE A 44 3.96 -6.27 -8.90
C PHE A 44 4.53 -5.05 -8.16
N GLU A 45 5.85 -4.89 -8.05
CA GLU A 45 6.47 -3.77 -7.32
C GLU A 45 5.94 -2.40 -7.80
N SER A 46 5.84 -2.22 -9.12
CA SER A 46 5.31 -0.99 -9.74
C SER A 46 3.82 -0.73 -9.43
N LEU A 47 3.10 -1.75 -8.97
CA LEU A 47 1.68 -1.73 -8.65
C LEU A 47 1.42 -1.78 -7.13
N ALA A 48 2.45 -1.94 -6.30
CA ALA A 48 2.33 -2.26 -4.87
C ALA A 48 1.49 -1.25 -4.06
N TYR A 49 1.38 -0.01 -4.54
CA TYR A 49 0.61 1.08 -3.91
C TYR A 49 -0.70 1.40 -4.64
N ARG A 50 -1.20 0.48 -5.48
CA ARG A 50 -2.59 0.53 -5.93
C ARG A 50 -3.49 0.00 -4.82
N ASP A 51 -4.66 0.61 -4.68
CA ASP A 51 -5.68 0.16 -3.74
C ASP A 51 -6.39 -1.11 -4.26
N LYS A 52 -5.67 -2.24 -4.27
CA LYS A 52 -6.15 -3.55 -4.71
C LYS A 52 -5.39 -4.70 -4.02
N PRO A 53 -5.96 -5.91 -3.96
CA PRO A 53 -5.23 -7.08 -3.45
C PRO A 53 -4.18 -7.59 -4.44
N PHE A 54 -3.18 -8.32 -3.93
CA PHE A 54 -2.16 -9.00 -4.73
C PHE A 54 -1.78 -10.37 -4.14
N PRO A 55 -1.43 -11.38 -4.96
CA PRO A 55 -0.98 -12.66 -4.47
C PRO A 55 0.38 -12.54 -3.78
N ILE A 56 0.58 -13.31 -2.70
CA ILE A 56 1.85 -13.40 -1.94
C ILE A 56 2.40 -14.83 -1.88
N GLY A 57 1.90 -15.72 -2.74
CA GLY A 57 2.26 -17.14 -2.77
C GLY A 57 1.36 -18.01 -1.90
N SER A 58 1.51 -19.34 -2.04
CA SER A 58 0.74 -20.34 -1.28
C SER A 58 -0.79 -20.16 -1.30
N GLY A 59 -1.33 -19.63 -2.40
CA GLY A 59 -2.76 -19.32 -2.52
C GLY A 59 -3.24 -18.12 -1.67
N GLN A 60 -2.33 -17.40 -1.02
CA GLN A 60 -2.63 -16.27 -0.16
C GLN A 60 -2.48 -14.93 -0.86
N THR A 61 -3.14 -13.91 -0.30
CA THR A 61 -3.26 -12.57 -0.87
C THR A 61 -2.99 -11.52 0.20
N ILE A 62 -2.21 -10.49 -0.12
CA ILE A 62 -2.16 -9.27 0.70
C ILE A 62 -3.39 -8.42 0.41
N SER A 63 -4.12 -8.06 1.46
CA SER A 63 -5.40 -7.34 1.37
C SER A 63 -5.25 -5.98 0.70
N GLN A 64 -6.32 -5.53 0.04
CA GLN A 64 -6.47 -4.16 -0.43
C GLN A 64 -6.22 -3.16 0.72
N PRO A 65 -5.40 -2.11 0.52
CA PRO A 65 -5.12 -1.09 1.54
C PRO A 65 -6.36 -0.53 2.24
N TYR A 66 -7.40 -0.15 1.49
CA TYR A 66 -8.64 0.38 2.09
C TYR A 66 -9.34 -0.59 3.05
N THR A 67 -9.31 -1.89 2.77
CA THR A 67 -9.98 -2.90 3.61
C THR A 67 -9.37 -3.03 5.00
N VAL A 68 -8.10 -2.65 5.16
CA VAL A 68 -7.35 -2.78 6.42
C VAL A 68 -7.02 -1.43 7.06
N ALA A 69 -7.57 -0.35 6.51
CA ALA A 69 -7.33 1.04 6.94
C ALA A 69 -8.41 1.56 7.90
#